data_AF-A0A3D2GQI1-F1
#
_entry.id   AF-A0A3D2GQI1-F1
#
_cell.length_a   1.000
_cell.length_b   1.000
_cell.length_c   1.000
_cell.angle_alpha   90.00
_cell.angle_beta   90.00
_cell.angle_gamma   90.00
#
_symmetry.space_group_name_H-M   'P 1'
#
loop_
_entity.id
_entity.type
_entity.pdbx_description
1 polymer ?
#
loop_
_entity_poly.entity_id
_entity_poly.type
_entity_poly.pdbx_seq_one_letter_code
_entity_poly.pdbx_strand_id
1 'polypeptide(L)'
;MSFLQILTKSPKYPAVEIGCHYERNLCSSLTETAEVVAMTRDASGIPHVQFRYCLQRHGRIEQTDRRTLALEAFQGMFSGMARA
;
A
#
# COMPACT_ATOMS: atom_id res chain seq x y z
N MET A 1 15.26 27.65 21.70
CA MET A 1 15.25 27.20 20.29
C MET A 1 14.41 25.93 20.21
N SER A 2 13.10 26.07 19.95
CA SER A 2 12.17 24.93 19.88
C SER A 2 11.97 24.57 18.41
N PHE A 3 12.50 23.41 17.98
CA PHE A 3 12.39 22.93 16.61
C PHE A 3 11.17 22.00 16.49
N LEU A 4 10.18 22.47 15.72
CA LEU A 4 9.26 21.68 14.90
C LEU A 4 8.38 20.63 15.59
N GLN A 5 7.23 21.09 16.09
CA GLN A 5 6.01 20.26 16.15
C GLN A 5 5.48 20.08 14.73
N ILE A 6 6.02 19.11 13.99
CA ILE A 6 5.40 18.64 12.75
C ILE A 6 4.12 17.89 13.17
N LEU A 7 2.98 18.52 12.89
CA LEU A 7 1.65 17.94 13.05
C LEU A 7 1.56 16.68 12.17
N THR A 8 1.79 15.51 12.77
CA THR A 8 1.47 14.23 12.15
C THR A 8 -0.04 14.10 12.12
N LYS A 9 -0.66 14.72 11.12
CA LYS A 9 -2.07 14.52 10.79
C LYS A 9 -2.18 13.08 10.30
N SER A 10 -2.36 12.14 11.22
CA SER A 10 -2.49 10.72 10.90
C SER A 10 -3.66 10.58 9.93
N PRO A 11 -3.42 10.23 8.66
CA PRO A 11 -4.55 10.01 7.78
C PRO A 11 -5.34 8.81 8.32
N LYS A 12 -6.66 8.99 8.45
CA LYS A 12 -7.63 7.98 8.90
C LYS A 12 -7.80 6.89 7.83
N TYR A 13 -6.72 6.21 7.47
CA TYR A 13 -6.82 5.01 6.64
C TYR A 13 -7.18 3.83 7.54
N PRO A 14 -8.03 2.89 7.08
CA PRO A 14 -8.18 1.62 7.77
C PRO A 14 -6.79 1.01 7.98
N ALA A 15 -6.58 0.39 9.14
CA ALA A 15 -5.31 -0.25 9.46
C ALA A 15 -4.97 -1.22 8.32
N VAL A 16 -3.77 -1.07 7.75
CA VAL A 16 -3.27 -2.05 6.77
C VAL A 16 -2.87 -3.28 7.58
N GLU A 17 -3.48 -4.41 7.26
CA GLU A 17 -3.22 -5.68 7.94
C GLU A 17 -2.63 -6.70 6.96
N ILE A 18 -1.86 -7.65 7.51
CA ILE A 18 -1.30 -8.75 6.73
C ILE A 18 -2.45 -9.67 6.30
N GLY A 19 -2.44 -10.06 5.02
CA GLY A 19 -3.51 -10.82 4.38
C GLY A 19 -4.58 -9.96 3.72
N CYS A 20 -4.62 -8.65 3.96
CA CYS A 20 -5.57 -7.78 3.26
C CYS A 20 -5.25 -7.68 1.77
N HIS A 21 -6.32 -7.66 0.97
CA HIS A 21 -6.26 -7.47 -0.46
C HIS A 21 -6.77 -6.07 -0.83
N TYR A 22 -6.01 -5.41 -1.69
CA TYR A 22 -6.32 -4.11 -2.23
C TYR A 22 -6.40 -4.20 -3.74
N GLU A 23 -7.32 -3.43 -4.32
CA GLU A 23 -7.50 -3.31 -5.76
C GLU A 23 -7.54 -1.84 -6.11
N ARG A 24 -6.96 -1.46 -7.25
CA ARG A 24 -7.06 -0.11 -7.81
C ARG A 24 -7.19 -0.19 -9.31
N ASN A 25 -8.23 0.44 -9.84
CA ASN A 25 -8.38 0.63 -11.27
C ASN A 25 -7.63 1.90 -11.70
N LEU A 26 -6.60 1.74 -12.52
CA LEU A 26 -5.82 2.85 -13.09
C LEU A 26 -6.53 3.47 -14.30
N CYS A 27 -7.14 2.63 -15.13
CA CYS A 27 -7.99 3.03 -16.25
C CYS A 27 -8.98 1.89 -16.59
N SER A 28 -9.83 2.08 -17.60
CA SER A 28 -10.89 1.12 -17.97
C SER A 28 -10.42 -0.29 -18.28
N SER A 29 -9.13 -0.47 -18.58
CA SER A 29 -8.55 -1.77 -18.91
C SER A 29 -7.45 -2.21 -17.97
N LEU A 30 -7.05 -1.41 -16.98
CA LEU A 30 -5.85 -1.67 -16.18
C LEU A 30 -6.18 -1.67 -14.69
N THR A 31 -6.03 -2.84 -14.07
CA THR A 31 -6.28 -3.07 -12.65
C THR A 31 -5.00 -3.48 -11.96
N GLU A 32 -4.69 -2.82 -10.86
CA GLU A 32 -3.64 -3.21 -9.93
C GLU A 32 -4.25 -3.90 -8.73
N THR A 33 -3.62 -4.97 -8.27
CA THR A 33 -3.97 -5.63 -7.02
C THR A 33 -2.74 -5.73 -6.14
N ALA A 34 -2.96 -5.65 -4.83
CA ALA A 34 -1.93 -5.82 -3.82
C ALA A 34 -2.43 -6.70 -2.68
N GLU A 35 -1.69 -7.76 -2.37
CA GLU A 35 -1.90 -8.61 -1.19
C GLU A 35 -0.78 -8.32 -0.19
N VAL A 36 -1.11 -7.85 1.00
CA VAL A 36 -0.11 -7.58 2.05
C VAL A 36 0.41 -8.90 2.62
N VAL A 37 1.71 -9.15 2.49
CA VAL A 37 2.32 -10.40 2.97
C VAL A 37 3.13 -10.22 4.25
N ALA A 38 3.64 -9.02 4.52
CA ALA A 38 4.35 -8.73 5.75
C ALA A 38 4.37 -7.23 6.05
N MET A 39 4.60 -6.91 7.32
CA MET A 39 4.89 -5.55 7.76
C MET A 39 6.19 -5.56 8.56
N THR A 40 7.08 -4.62 8.25
CA THR A 40 8.38 -4.49 8.93
C THR A 40 8.62 -3.03 9.31
N ARG A 41 9.65 -2.77 10.09
CA ARG A 41 10.18 -1.42 10.33
C ARG A 41 11.61 -1.37 9.87
N ASP A 42 12.03 -0.26 9.28
CA ASP A 42 13.44 -0.04 8.98
C ASP A 42 14.23 0.41 10.23
N ALA A 43 15.53 0.66 10.06
CA ALA A 43 16.40 1.10 11.15
C ALA A 43 15.99 2.44 11.79
N SER A 44 15.19 3.25 11.10
CA SER A 44 14.64 4.52 11.62
C SER A 44 13.26 4.36 12.27
N GLY A 45 12.72 3.13 12.28
CA GLY A 45 11.42 2.82 12.86
C GLY A 45 10.23 3.09 11.93
N ILE A 46 10.48 3.50 10.68
CA ILE A 46 9.42 3.77 9.70
C ILE A 46 8.77 2.44 9.30
N PRO A 47 7.44 2.32 9.37
CA PRO A 47 6.74 1.11 8.96
C PRO A 47 6.76 0.93 7.45
N HIS A 48 7.09 -0.28 7.00
CA HIS A 48 7.07 -0.71 5.61
C HIS A 48 6.11 -1.89 5.43
N VAL A 49 5.45 -1.92 4.29
CA VAL A 49 4.50 -2.95 3.86
C VAL A 49 5.16 -3.72 2.73
N GLN A 50 5.32 -5.02 2.92
CA GLN A 50 5.64 -5.93 1.83
C GLN A 50 4.34 -6.50 1.28
N PHE A 51 4.21 -6.51 -0.04
CA PHE A 51 3.01 -6.99 -0.71
C PHE A 51 3.34 -7.68 -2.03
N ARG A 52 2.47 -8.61 -2.43
CA ARG A 52 2.43 -9.17 -3.78
C ARG A 52 1.61 -8.23 -4.64
N TYR A 53 2.25 -7.68 -5.66
CA TYR A 53 1.64 -6.81 -6.63
C TYR A 53 1.26 -7.61 -7.88
N CYS A 54 0.08 -7.36 -8.43
CA CYS A 54 -0.31 -7.88 -9.73
C CYS A 54 -0.97 -6.78 -10.58
N LEU A 55 -0.46 -6.58 -11.79
CA LEU A 55 -1.02 -5.70 -12.80
C LEU A 55 -1.76 -6.56 -13.82
N GLN A 56 -3.02 -6.21 -14.06
CA GLN A 56 -3.89 -6.89 -15.01
C GLN A 56 -4.35 -5.92 -16.09
N ARG A 57 -4.21 -6.31 -17.36
CA ARG A 57 -4.77 -5.59 -18.52
C ARG A 57 -5.86 -6.43 -19.18
N HIS A 58 -7.08 -5.90 -19.28
CA HIS A 58 -8.24 -6.62 -19.82
C HIS A 58 -8.43 -8.02 -19.17
N GLY A 59 -8.21 -8.12 -17.86
CA GLY A 59 -8.32 -9.38 -17.10
C GLY A 59 -7.16 -10.37 -17.33
N ARG A 60 -6.14 -10.02 -18.14
CA ARG A 60 -4.91 -10.80 -18.29
C ARG A 60 -3.84 -10.26 -17.36
N ILE A 61 -3.16 -11.16 -16.67
CA ILE A 61 -2.02 -10.81 -15.82
C ILE A 61 -0.86 -10.38 -16.74
N GLU A 62 -0.45 -9.13 -16.63
CA GLU A 62 0.70 -8.55 -17.34
C GLU A 62 1.97 -8.62 -16.50
N GLN A 63 1.84 -8.40 -15.20
CA GLN A 63 2.97 -8.38 -14.28
C GLN A 63 2.57 -8.90 -12.90
N THR A 64 3.47 -9.66 -12.29
CA THR A 64 3.42 -10.02 -10.87
C THR A 64 4.77 -9.74 -10.24
N ASP A 65 4.79 -9.14 -9.06
CA ASP A 65 6.02 -8.74 -8.41
C ASP A 65 5.86 -8.75 -6.88
N ARG A 66 6.97 -8.79 -6.14
CA ARG A 66 6.99 -8.60 -4.69
C ARG A 66 7.64 -7.27 -4.39
N ARG A 67 6.88 -6.36 -3.79
CA ARG A 67 7.31 -4.99 -3.54
C ARG A 67 7.29 -4.67 -2.06
N THR A 68 8.12 -3.70 -1.68
CA THR A 68 8.14 -3.10 -0.34
C THR A 68 7.97 -1.59 -0.49
N LEU A 69 7.03 -1.01 0.26
CA LEU A 69 6.82 0.43 0.31
C LEU A 69 6.64 0.88 1.76
N ALA A 70 6.97 2.13 2.05
CA ALA A 70 6.57 2.76 3.31
C ALA A 70 5.04 2.69 3.44
N LEU A 71 4.53 2.46 4.66
CA LEU A 71 3.10 2.31 4.94
C LEU A 71 2.28 3.48 4.40
N GLU A 72 2.78 4.71 4.58
CA GLU A 72 2.11 5.91 4.09
C GLU A 72 2.02 5.95 2.56
N ALA A 73 3.08 5.55 1.87
CA ALA A 73 3.09 5.47 0.40
C ALA A 73 2.13 4.38 -0.10
N PHE A 74 2.12 3.22 0.56
CA PHE A 74 1.17 2.15 0.26
C PHE A 74 -0.28 2.60 0.45
N GLN A 75 -0.59 3.23 1.58
CA GLN A 75 -1.90 3.79 1.87
C GLN A 75 -2.29 4.87 0.87
N GLY A 76 -1.36 5.76 0.49
CA GLY A 76 -1.61 6.75 -0.56
C GLY A 76 -1.99 6.10 -1.89
N MET A 77 -1.30 5.02 -2.27
CA MET A 77 -1.58 4.28 -3.50
C MET A 77 -2.95 3.58 -3.49
N PHE A 78 -3.31 2.92 -2.38
CA PHE A 78 -4.50 2.06 -2.28
C PHE A 78 -5.60 2.65 -1.39
N SER A 79 -5.58 3.96 -1.16
CA SER A 79 -6.52 4.67 -0.28
C SER A 79 -7.96 4.54 -0.76
N GLY A 80 -8.74 3.69 -0.10
CA GLY A 80 -10.20 3.58 -0.29
C GLY A 80 -10.71 2.23 -0.81
N MET A 81 -9.84 1.24 -1.03
CA MET A 81 -10.23 -0.04 -1.64
C MET A 81 -9.67 -1.26 -0.90
N ALA A 82 -9.69 -1.24 0.44
CA ALA A 82 -9.39 -2.42 1.23
C ALA A 82 -10.59 -3.39 1.15
N ARG A 83 -10.37 -4.62 0.65
CA ARG A 83 -11.30 -5.72 0.79
C ARG A 83 -10.80 -6.62 1.93
N ALA A 84 -11.66 -6.78 2.94
CA ALA A 84 -11.46 -7.68 4.08
C ALA A 84 -11.83 -9.12 3.71
#